data_AF-A0A257KXQ3-F1
#
_entry.id   AF-A0A257KXQ3-F1
#
_cell.length_a   1.000
_cell.length_b   1.000
_cell.length_c   1.000
_cell.angle_alpha   90.00
_cell.angle_beta   90.00
_cell.angle_gamma   90.00
#
_symmetry.space_group_name_H-M   'P 1'
#
loop_
_entity.id
_entity.type
_entity.pdbx_description
1 polymer ?
#
loop_
_entity_poly.entity_id
_entity_poly.type
_entity_poly.pdbx_seq_one_letter_code
_entity_poly.pdbx_strand_id
1 'polypeptide(L)'
;MTEHYKTEALVNALMMTGAGPSAEAIAAAPELTDWRYEVNELTGVIVLTGRSEGHPSIPSTELMSTTRVRYVEPEFAFAITSNRIYRLGPRRPRG
;
A
#
# COMPACT_ATOMS: atom_id res chain seq x y z
N MET A 1 -17.24 -11.96 -5.27
CA MET A 1 -17.06 -11.63 -3.84
C MET A 1 -15.76 -12.28 -3.31
N THR A 2 -14.67 -12.28 -4.09
CA THR A 2 -13.63 -13.33 -3.96
C THR A 2 -12.18 -12.83 -4.09
N GLU A 3 -11.96 -11.56 -4.43
CA GLU A 3 -10.60 -11.00 -4.61
C GLU A 3 -10.02 -10.35 -3.34
N HIS A 4 -10.86 -9.77 -2.48
CA HIS A 4 -10.39 -9.13 -1.24
C HIS A 4 -9.67 -10.10 -0.30
N TYR A 5 -10.22 -11.30 -0.09
CA TYR A 5 -9.64 -12.30 0.79
C TYR A 5 -8.30 -12.88 0.30
N LYS A 6 -8.07 -12.93 -1.02
CA LYS A 6 -6.80 -13.41 -1.57
C LYS A 6 -5.64 -12.48 -1.26
N THR A 7 -5.91 -11.16 -1.26
CA THR A 7 -4.85 -10.16 -1.07
C THR A 7 -4.43 -10.06 0.40
N GLU A 8 -5.38 -10.13 1.34
CA GLU A 8 -5.10 -10.15 2.78
C GLU A 8 -4.34 -11.40 3.21
N ALA A 9 -4.75 -12.58 2.72
CA ALA A 9 -4.07 -13.83 3.06
C ALA A 9 -2.63 -13.87 2.53
N LEU A 10 -2.40 -13.37 1.31
CA LEU A 10 -1.07 -13.29 0.71
C LEU A 10 -0.14 -12.37 1.50
N VAL A 11 -0.63 -11.17 1.86
CA VAL A 11 0.15 -10.21 2.64
C VAL A 11 0.49 -10.77 4.02
N ASN A 12 -0.48 -11.39 4.70
CA ASN A 12 -0.23 -12.02 5.99
C ASN A 12 0.78 -13.18 5.88
N ALA A 13 0.71 -14.01 4.84
CA ALA A 13 1.66 -15.10 4.62
C ALA A 13 3.09 -14.59 4.35
N LEU A 14 3.26 -13.51 3.57
CA LEU A 14 4.56 -12.88 3.33
C LEU A 14 5.17 -12.35 4.65
N MET A 15 4.37 -11.65 5.45
CA MET A 15 4.83 -11.11 6.73
C MET A 15 5.22 -12.20 7.74
N MET A 16 4.55 -13.37 7.70
CA MET A 16 4.83 -14.50 8.61
C MET A 16 6.06 -15.31 8.24
N THR A 17 6.47 -15.32 6.97
CA THR A 17 7.65 -16.07 6.50
C THR A 17 8.93 -15.25 6.55
N GLY A 18 8.84 -13.93 6.75
CA GLY A 18 9.96 -13.00 6.61
C GLY A 18 10.43 -12.83 5.16
N ALA A 19 9.82 -13.53 4.21
CA ALA A 19 10.03 -13.32 2.79
C ALA A 19 9.16 -12.13 2.37
N GLY A 20 9.82 -11.01 2.04
CA GLY A 20 9.14 -9.88 1.42
C GLY A 20 8.41 -10.29 0.13
N PRO A 21 7.51 -9.43 -0.38
CA PRO A 21 6.79 -9.72 -1.62
C PRO A 21 7.76 -9.98 -2.78
N SER A 22 7.40 -10.91 -3.67
CA SER A 22 8.19 -11.16 -4.88
C SER A 22 8.20 -9.93 -5.79
N ALA A 23 9.23 -9.78 -6.60
CA ALA A 23 9.32 -8.68 -7.57
C ALA A 23 8.11 -8.63 -8.52
N GLU A 24 7.58 -9.80 -8.91
CA GLU A 24 6.37 -9.90 -9.73
C GLU A 24 5.11 -9.39 -8.98
N ALA A 25 4.97 -9.73 -7.70
CA ALA A 25 3.86 -9.24 -6.89
C ALA A 25 3.92 -7.72 -6.68
N ILE A 26 5.12 -7.15 -6.55
CA ILE A 26 5.33 -5.71 -6.50
C ILE A 26 4.97 -5.05 -7.85
N ALA A 27 5.42 -5.64 -8.97
CA ALA A 27 5.16 -5.10 -10.30
C ALA A 27 3.66 -5.08 -10.66
N ALA A 28 2.90 -6.07 -10.18
CA ALA A 28 1.45 -6.16 -10.36
C ALA A 28 0.64 -5.30 -9.36
N ALA A 29 1.29 -4.70 -8.36
CA ALA A 29 0.61 -3.89 -7.35
C ALA A 29 0.18 -2.52 -7.89
N PRO A 30 -0.93 -1.95 -7.39
CA PRO A 30 -1.29 -0.56 -7.68
C PRO A 30 -0.18 0.40 -7.28
N GLU A 31 -0.02 1.47 -8.06
CA GLU A 31 0.91 2.54 -7.71
C GLU A 31 0.22 3.54 -6.79
N LEU A 32 0.93 3.97 -5.75
CA LEU A 32 0.53 5.07 -4.89
C LEU A 32 1.46 6.26 -5.16
N THR A 33 0.92 7.34 -5.72
CA THR A 33 1.64 8.58 -6.05
C THR A 33 1.22 9.72 -5.14
N ASP A 34 2.03 10.78 -5.08
CA ASP A 34 1.79 11.98 -4.27
C ASP A 34 1.46 11.63 -2.81
N TRP A 35 2.17 10.62 -2.30
CA TRP A 35 1.83 10.00 -1.03
C TRP A 35 2.59 10.63 0.14
N ARG A 36 1.98 10.58 1.33
CA ARG A 36 2.61 10.93 2.59
C ARG A 36 2.16 10.01 3.72
N TYR A 37 2.98 9.94 4.77
CA TYR A 37 2.58 9.32 6.03
C TYR A 37 1.60 10.22 6.77
N GLU A 38 0.56 9.62 7.32
CA GLU A 38 -0.38 10.26 8.23
C GLU A 38 -0.68 9.32 9.41
N VAL A 39 -1.07 9.91 10.53
CA VAL A 39 -1.65 9.16 11.64
C VAL A 39 -3.16 9.26 11.50
N ASN A 40 -3.85 8.12 11.41
CA ASN A 40 -5.30 8.10 11.46
C ASN A 40 -5.75 8.46 12.89
N GLU A 41 -6.33 9.64 13.09
CA GLU A 41 -6.65 10.18 14.42
C GLU A 41 -7.65 9.32 15.21
N LEU A 42 -8.54 8.59 14.52
CA LEU A 42 -9.53 7.73 15.16
C LEU A 42 -8.94 6.44 15.73
N THR A 43 -7.88 5.92 15.12
CA THR A 43 -7.32 4.60 15.42
C THR A 43 -5.87 4.65 15.92
N GLY A 44 -5.20 5.79 15.80
CA GLY A 44 -3.79 5.99 16.15
C GLY A 44 -2.79 5.26 15.25
N VAL A 45 -3.23 4.64 14.15
CA VAL A 45 -2.35 3.85 13.27
C VAL A 45 -1.75 4.72 12.17
N ILE A 46 -0.54 4.37 11.74
CA ILE A 46 0.11 4.99 10.59
C ILE A 46 -0.54 4.47 9.31
N VAL A 47 -0.92 5.38 8.41
CA VAL A 47 -1.46 5.12 7.07
C VAL A 47 -0.64 5.89 6.03
N LEU A 48 -0.76 5.50 4.76
CA LEU A 48 -0.33 6.34 3.64
C LEU A 48 -1.56 7.00 3.02
N THR A 49 -1.48 8.29 2.76
CA THR A 49 -2.50 9.05 2.03
C THR A 49 -1.91 9.54 0.73
N GLY A 50 -2.54 9.26 -0.41
CA GLY A 50 -2.03 9.56 -1.76
C GLY A 50 -3.06 9.26 -2.84
N ARG A 51 -2.66 9.22 -4.11
CA ARG A 51 -3.52 8.80 -5.24
C ARG A 51 -3.13 7.39 -5.69
N SER A 52 -4.11 6.51 -5.88
CA SER A 52 -3.85 5.15 -6.33
C SER A 52 -4.16 4.98 -7.82
N GLU A 53 -3.15 4.63 -8.62
CA GLU A 53 -3.30 4.32 -10.04
C GLU A 53 -3.36 2.79 -10.26
N GLY A 54 -4.21 2.37 -11.20
CA GLY A 54 -4.45 0.95 -11.47
C GLY A 54 -5.27 0.23 -10.38
N HIS A 55 -5.85 0.96 -9.42
CA HIS A 55 -6.75 0.36 -8.44
C HIS A 55 -8.07 -0.05 -9.12
N PRO A 56 -8.51 -1.32 -9.03
CA PRO A 56 -9.66 -1.83 -9.78
C PRO A 56 -11.01 -1.21 -9.38
N SER A 57 -11.05 -0.46 -8.27
CA SER A 57 -12.29 0.07 -7.70
C SER A 57 -12.20 1.51 -7.19
N ILE A 58 -11.04 2.18 -7.34
CA ILE A 58 -10.84 3.56 -6.89
C ILE A 58 -10.40 4.36 -8.11
N PRO A 59 -11.13 5.41 -8.51
CA PRO A 59 -10.70 6.30 -9.58
C PRO A 59 -9.33 6.90 -9.24
N SER A 60 -8.42 6.92 -10.21
CA SER A 60 -7.04 7.42 -10.04
C SER A 60 -6.95 8.91 -9.67
N THR A 61 -8.05 9.65 -9.77
CA THR A 61 -8.13 11.08 -9.45
C THR A 61 -8.37 11.37 -7.98
N GLU A 62 -8.86 10.40 -7.20
CA GLU A 62 -9.24 10.61 -5.81
C GLU A 62 -8.09 10.39 -4.83
N LEU A 63 -8.02 11.26 -3.83
CA LEU A 63 -7.13 11.06 -2.69
C LEU A 63 -7.71 9.93 -1.83
N MET A 64 -6.88 8.92 -1.55
CA MET A 64 -7.24 7.78 -0.74
C MET A 64 -6.25 7.62 0.41
N SER A 65 -6.75 7.08 1.52
CA SER A 65 -5.91 6.59 2.61
C SER A 65 -5.89 5.06 2.57
N THR A 66 -4.70 4.49 2.70
CA THR A 66 -4.54 3.05 2.83
C THR A 66 -5.04 2.55 4.19
N THR A 67 -5.15 1.23 4.33
CA THR A 67 -5.19 0.61 5.66
C THR A 67 -3.86 0.78 6.39
N ARG A 68 -3.79 0.32 7.65
CA ARG A 68 -2.58 0.37 8.50
C ARG A 68 -1.34 -0.09 7.73
N VAL A 69 -0.33 0.76 7.70
CA VAL A 69 1.00 0.42 7.20
C VAL A 69 1.65 -0.60 8.13
N ARG A 70 2.15 -1.68 7.53
CA ARG A 70 2.91 -2.72 8.20
C ARG A 70 4.40 -2.58 7.93
N TYR A 71 4.76 -2.26 6.69
CA TYR A 71 6.13 -2.10 6.26
C TYR A 71 6.21 -1.10 5.10
N VAL A 72 7.31 -0.35 5.03
CA VAL A 72 7.65 0.48 3.87
C VAL A 72 9.11 0.24 3.55
N GLU A 73 9.37 0.00 2.28
CA GLU A 73 10.70 -0.19 1.73
C GLU A 73 10.97 0.88 0.68
N PRO A 74 11.60 2.00 1.07
CA PRO A 74 11.87 3.10 0.15
C PRO A 74 12.84 2.73 -0.97
N GLU A 75 13.82 1.85 -0.71
CA GLU A 75 14.85 1.50 -1.70
C GLU A 75 14.29 0.69 -2.86
N PHE A 76 13.34 -0.19 -2.56
CA PHE A 76 12.63 -1.00 -3.55
C PHE A 76 11.26 -0.41 -3.92
N ALA A 77 10.99 0.81 -3.47
CA ALA A 77 9.79 1.59 -3.78
C ALA A 77 8.48 0.82 -3.59
N PHE A 78 8.28 0.18 -2.43
CA PHE A 78 7.01 -0.46 -2.11
C PHE A 78 6.59 -0.28 -0.65
N ALA A 79 5.29 -0.46 -0.41
CA ALA A 79 4.69 -0.51 0.94
C ALA A 79 3.80 -1.73 1.08
N ILE A 80 3.76 -2.29 2.28
CA ILE A 80 2.84 -3.35 2.69
C ILE A 80 1.88 -2.76 3.73
N THR A 81 0.59 -2.85 3.45
CA THR A 81 -0.49 -2.48 4.36
C THR A 81 -1.20 -3.73 4.85
N SER A 82 -2.17 -3.62 5.76
CA SER A 82 -2.87 -4.80 6.28
C SER A 82 -3.53 -5.68 5.21
N ASN A 83 -3.82 -5.13 4.03
CA ASN A 83 -4.56 -5.85 3.00
C ASN A 83 -4.01 -5.73 1.58
N ARG A 84 -2.91 -5.00 1.36
CA ARG A 84 -2.36 -4.83 0.01
C ARG A 84 -0.86 -4.49 0.02
N ILE A 85 -0.22 -4.79 -1.10
CA ILE A 85 1.08 -4.22 -1.48
C ILE A 85 0.79 -3.01 -2.39
N TYR A 86 1.56 -1.93 -2.22
CA TYR A 86 1.56 -0.78 -3.12
C TYR A 86 2.96 -0.57 -3.67
N ARG A 87 3.07 -0.28 -4.95
CA ARG A 87 4.28 0.34 -5.50
C ARG A 87 4.26 1.82 -5.13
N LEU A 88 5.36 2.34 -4.62
CA LEU A 88 5.48 3.74 -4.22
C LEU A 88 6.04 4.54 -5.40
N GLY A 89 5.20 5.40 -5.95
CA GLY A 89 5.64 6.45 -6.87
C GLY A 89 6.26 7.63 -6.12
N PRO A 90 6.39 8.78 -6.79
CA PRO A 90 6.92 10.00 -6.17
C PRO A 90 6.17 10.36 -4.88
N ARG A 91 6.93 10.55 -3.80
CA ARG A 91 6.40 11.01 -2.53
C ARG A 91 5.99 12.48 -2.64
N ARG A 92 4.92 12.88 -1.93
CA ARG A 92 4.55 14.30 -1.79
C ARG A 92 5.72 15.07 -1.14
N PRO A 93 6.18 16.19 -1.74
CA PRO A 93 7.20 17.04 -1.13
C PRO A 93 6.78 17.49 0.27
N ARG A 94 7.73 17.59 1.20
CA ARG A 94 7.50 18.32 2.44
C ARG A 94 7.48 19.81 2.08
N GLY A 95 6.29 20.40 2.06
CA GLY A 95 6.11 21.86 2.04
C GLY A 95 6.37 22.47 3.41
#